data_AF-A0A1I2LID4-F1
#
_entry.id   AF-A0A1I2LID4-F1
#
_cell.length_a   1.000
_cell.length_b   1.000
_cell.length_c   1.000
_cell.angle_alpha   90.00
_cell.angle_beta   90.00
_cell.angle_gamma   90.00
#
_symmetry.space_group_name_H-M   'P 1'
#
loop_
_entity.id
_entity.type
_entity.pdbx_description
1 polymer ?
#
loop_
_entity_poly.entity_id
_entity_poly.type
_entity_poly.pdbx_seq_one_letter_code
_entity_poly.pdbx_strand_id
1 'polypeptide(L)'
;MNERMRLVRYAVLAANRRHFEILFFAVAAFSSTYALAVGIALFWMVPELPTMPQLAAGGILNAGGLVAHRLLRRERSCLDSMRKCWNAASGDVSASNDASFRPGAMAIIVVGLHLLGTVLLAWMFGQTMLQWRSPA
;
A
#
# COMPACT_ATOMS: atom_id res chain seq x y z
N MET A 1 15.97 33.17 11.69
CA MET A 1 15.54 31.86 12.23
C MET A 1 16.78 31.03 12.58
N ASN A 2 16.92 30.59 13.84
CA ASN A 2 18.11 29.87 14.32
C ASN A 2 18.33 28.55 13.56
N GLU A 3 19.58 28.25 13.18
CA GLU A 3 19.99 27.04 12.45
C GLU A 3 19.52 25.74 13.14
N ARG A 4 19.56 25.72 14.48
CA ARG A 4 19.01 24.63 15.31
C ARG A 4 17.53 24.36 15.03
N MET A 5 16.73 25.39 14.79
CA MET A 5 15.29 25.22 14.57
C MET A 5 14.99 24.59 13.20
N ARG A 6 15.83 24.85 12.19
CA ARG A 6 15.74 24.17 10.88
C ARG A 6 16.11 22.70 11.02
N LEU A 7 17.20 22.39 11.72
CA LEU A 7 17.63 21.00 11.97
C LEU A 7 16.56 20.18 12.70
N VAL A 8 15.92 20.75 13.73
CA VAL A 8 14.83 20.08 14.46
C VAL A 8 13.63 19.81 13.53
N ARG A 9 13.23 20.78 12.69
CA ARG A 9 12.13 20.58 11.72
C ARG A 9 12.43 19.44 10.75
N TYR A 10 13.67 19.38 10.22
CA TYR A 10 14.09 18.29 9.35
C TYR A 10 14.10 16.93 10.05
N ALA A 11 14.61 16.85 11.28
CA ALA A 11 14.65 15.61 12.05
C ALA A 11 13.24 15.05 12.31
N VAL A 12 12.28 15.90 12.66
CA VAL A 12 10.89 15.49 12.89
C VAL A 12 10.23 15.02 11.58
N LEU A 13 10.45 15.71 10.46
CA LEU A 13 9.96 15.26 9.14
C LEU A 13 10.52 13.90 8.75
N ALA A 14 11.83 13.71 8.92
CA ALA A 14 12.50 12.46 8.58
C ALA A 14 12.01 11.30 9.46
N ALA A 15 11.82 11.52 10.76
CA ALA A 15 11.31 10.52 11.69
C ALA A 15 9.88 10.09 11.33
N ASN A 16 8.98 11.05 11.07
CA ASN A 16 7.60 10.75 10.70
C ASN A 16 7.51 10.03 9.36
N ARG A 17 8.29 10.48 8.37
CA ARG A 17 8.40 9.77 7.09
C ARG A 17 8.81 8.32 7.32
N ARG A 18 9.94 8.08 7.99
CA ARG A 18 10.44 6.72 8.30
C ARG A 18 9.40 5.84 9.00
N HIS A 19 8.63 6.40 9.93
CA HIS A 19 7.55 5.67 10.59
C HIS A 19 6.47 5.20 9.60
N PHE A 20 6.00 6.07 8.71
CA PHE A 20 5.07 5.69 7.65
C PHE A 20 5.67 4.70 6.65
N GLU A 21 6.95 4.85 6.30
CA GLU A 21 7.62 3.90 5.40
C GLU A 21 7.65 2.49 6.00
N ILE A 22 8.04 2.36 7.27
CA ILE A 22 8.05 1.07 7.99
C ILE A 22 6.66 0.46 8.03
N LEU A 23 5.65 1.26 8.39
CA LEU A 23 4.27 0.77 8.48
C LEU A 23 3.73 0.33 7.11
N PHE A 24 4.06 1.08 6.05
CA PHE A 24 3.70 0.73 4.68
C PHE A 24 4.30 -0.62 4.27
N PHE A 25 5.61 -0.81 4.47
CA PHE A 25 6.28 -2.07 4.11
C PHE A 25 5.81 -3.23 4.97
N ALA A 26 5.49 -3.01 6.25
CA ALA A 26 4.91 -4.02 7.11
C ALA A 26 3.54 -4.50 6.60
N VAL A 27 2.65 -3.57 6.20
CA VAL A 27 1.35 -3.91 5.63
C VAL A 27 1.49 -4.65 4.29
N ALA A 28 2.37 -4.17 3.41
CA ALA A 28 2.61 -4.83 2.13
C ALA A 28 3.14 -6.25 2.32
N ALA A 29 4.19 -6.41 3.13
CA ALA A 29 4.78 -7.70 3.44
C ALA A 29 3.75 -8.65 4.07
N PHE A 30 3.03 -8.19 5.10
CA PHE A 30 1.99 -8.97 5.76
C PHE A 30 0.93 -9.45 4.76
N SER A 31 0.41 -8.54 3.93
CA SER A 31 -0.64 -8.85 2.94
C SER A 31 -0.15 -9.89 1.93
N SER A 32 1.09 -9.76 1.44
CA SER A 32 1.70 -10.72 0.51
C SER A 32 1.92 -12.09 1.17
N THR A 33 2.48 -12.13 2.38
CA THR A 33 2.72 -13.39 3.10
C THR A 33 1.41 -14.08 3.49
N TYR A 34 0.40 -13.31 3.89
CA TYR A 34 -0.90 -13.84 4.27
C TYR A 34 -1.66 -14.37 3.07
N ALA A 35 -1.63 -13.66 1.92
CA ALA A 35 -2.22 -14.15 0.67
C ALA A 35 -1.58 -15.48 0.23
N LEU A 36 -0.25 -15.60 0.34
CA LEU A 36 0.47 -16.82 0.00
C LEU A 36 0.12 -17.96 0.98
N ALA A 37 0.13 -17.70 2.29
CA ALA A 37 -0.20 -18.69 3.30
C ALA A 37 -1.63 -19.21 3.15
N VAL A 38 -2.61 -18.32 2.97
CA VAL A 38 -4.02 -18.69 2.78
C VAL A 38 -4.22 -19.41 1.45
N GLY A 39 -3.57 -18.95 0.38
CA GLY A 39 -3.65 -19.61 -0.93
C GLY A 39 -3.12 -21.04 -0.88
N ILE A 40 -1.98 -21.27 -0.23
CA ILE A 40 -1.42 -22.62 -0.03
C ILE A 40 -2.35 -23.45 0.86
N ALA A 41 -2.78 -22.91 2.00
CA ALA A 41 -3.64 -23.65 2.93
C ALA A 41 -4.94 -24.12 2.26
N LEU A 42 -5.62 -23.24 1.51
CA LEU A 42 -6.85 -23.58 0.81
C LEU A 42 -6.62 -24.57 -0.34
N PHE A 43 -5.50 -24.46 -1.04
CA PHE A 43 -5.14 -25.42 -2.10
C PHE A 43 -5.00 -26.85 -1.54
N TRP A 44 -4.43 -27.01 -0.34
CA TRP A 44 -4.27 -28.31 0.30
C TRP A 44 -5.53 -28.80 1.03
N MET A 45 -6.28 -27.89 1.67
CA MET A 45 -7.43 -28.27 2.52
C MET A 45 -8.73 -28.46 1.74
N VAL A 46 -8.92 -27.78 0.61
CA VAL A 46 -10.17 -27.84 -0.17
C VAL A 46 -9.87 -28.05 -1.66
N PRO A 47 -9.34 -29.21 -2.05
CA PRO A 47 -8.98 -29.49 -3.44
C PRO A 47 -10.20 -29.54 -4.37
N GLU A 48 -11.39 -29.77 -3.83
CA GLU A 48 -12.65 -29.84 -4.58
C GLU A 48 -13.11 -28.49 -5.15
N LEU A 49 -12.59 -27.37 -4.62
CA LEU A 49 -12.94 -26.01 -5.06
C LEU A 49 -11.68 -25.28 -5.56
N PRO A 50 -11.20 -25.58 -6.78
CA PRO A 50 -9.91 -25.11 -7.29
C PRO A 50 -9.84 -23.59 -7.50
N THR A 51 -10.95 -22.86 -7.36
CA THR A 51 -11.07 -21.40 -7.52
C THR A 51 -11.03 -20.62 -6.19
N MET A 52 -11.24 -21.29 -5.06
CA MET A 52 -11.21 -20.68 -3.72
C MET A 52 -9.84 -20.09 -3.33
N PRO A 53 -8.69 -20.73 -3.59
CA PRO A 53 -7.41 -20.15 -3.19
C PRO A 53 -7.08 -18.85 -3.95
N GLN A 54 -7.44 -18.76 -5.23
CA GLN A 54 -7.23 -17.56 -6.05
C GLN A 54 -8.17 -16.42 -5.63
N LEU A 55 -9.42 -16.74 -5.26
CA LEU A 55 -10.37 -15.76 -4.72
C LEU A 55 -9.85 -15.16 -3.41
N ALA A 56 -9.44 -16.02 -2.47
CA ALA A 56 -8.93 -15.58 -1.17
C ALA A 56 -7.64 -14.77 -1.31
N ALA A 57 -6.65 -15.29 -2.05
CA ALA A 57 -5.38 -14.59 -2.28
C ALA A 57 -5.58 -13.27 -3.02
N GLY A 58 -6.40 -13.26 -4.09
CA GLY A 58 -6.70 -12.05 -4.86
C GLY A 58 -7.44 -10.98 -4.05
N GLY A 59 -8.37 -11.40 -3.19
CA GLY A 59 -9.07 -10.52 -2.24
C GLY A 59 -8.12 -9.91 -1.20
N ILE A 60 -7.26 -10.73 -0.59
CA ILE A 60 -6.27 -10.28 0.41
C ILE A 60 -5.32 -9.25 -0.20
N LEU A 61 -4.77 -9.51 -1.39
CA LEU A 61 -3.83 -8.60 -2.04
C LEU A 61 -4.49 -7.25 -2.38
N ASN A 62 -5.74 -7.25 -2.85
CA ASN A 62 -6.48 -6.02 -3.12
C ASN A 62 -6.81 -5.24 -1.85
N ALA A 63 -7.26 -5.92 -0.79
CA ALA A 63 -7.52 -5.30 0.50
C ALA A 63 -6.23 -4.69 1.10
N GLY A 64 -5.12 -5.44 1.06
CA GLY A 64 -3.80 -4.98 1.45
C GLY A 64 -3.33 -3.77 0.64
N GLY A 65 -3.53 -3.79 -0.67
CA GLY A 65 -3.26 -2.66 -1.57
C GLY A 65 -4.05 -1.41 -1.21
N LEU A 66 -5.34 -1.54 -0.86
CA LEU A 66 -6.17 -0.43 -0.39
C LEU A 66 -5.66 0.17 0.92
N VAL A 67 -5.27 -0.67 1.88
CA VAL A 67 -4.71 -0.21 3.16
C VAL A 67 -3.39 0.53 2.91
N ALA A 68 -2.50 -0.04 2.11
CA ALA A 68 -1.22 0.56 1.73
C ALA A 68 -1.42 1.91 1.00
N HIS A 69 -2.39 1.99 0.08
CA HIS A 69 -2.74 3.23 -0.60
C HIS A 69 -3.28 4.31 0.36
N ARG A 70 -4.12 3.92 1.33
CA ARG A 70 -4.62 4.84 2.36
C ARG A 70 -3.50 5.34 3.26
N LEU A 71 -2.52 4.50 3.59
CA LEU A 71 -1.34 4.92 4.35
C LEU A 71 -0.54 5.98 3.61
N LEU A 72 -0.30 5.82 2.31
CA LEU A 72 0.37 6.85 1.50
C LEU A 72 -0.37 8.18 1.47
N ARG A 73 -1.71 8.14 1.39
CA ARG A 73 -2.52 9.37 1.46
C ARG A 73 -2.45 10.03 2.83
N ARG A 74 -2.48 9.24 3.90
CA ARG A 74 -2.35 9.74 5.28
C ARG A 74 -0.97 10.33 5.56
N GLU A 75 0.09 9.70 5.08
CA GLU A 75 1.45 10.25 5.16
C GLU A 75 1.50 11.64 4.52
N ARG A 76 1.01 11.78 3.28
CA ARG A 76 0.98 13.08 2.58
C ARG A 76 0.19 14.13 3.34
N SER A 77 -1.00 13.77 3.82
CA SER A 77 -1.85 14.69 4.58
C SER A 77 -1.19 15.11 5.91
N CYS A 78 -0.52 14.19 6.60
CA CYS A 78 0.21 14.48 7.83
C CYS A 78 1.38 15.44 7.58
N LEU A 79 2.21 15.16 6.57
CA LEU A 79 3.35 16.00 6.20
C LEU A 79 2.91 17.39 5.75
N ASP A 80 1.81 17.49 4.99
CA ASP A 80 1.25 18.78 4.56
C ASP A 80 0.73 19.61 5.75
N SER A 81 0.00 19.00 6.67
CA SER A 81 -0.47 19.66 7.90
C SER A 81 0.69 20.15 8.76
N MET A 82 1.74 19.35 8.94
CA MET A 82 2.94 19.76 9.69
C MET A 82 3.64 20.95 9.05
N ARG A 83 3.80 20.94 7.71
CA ARG A 83 4.36 22.09 6.98
C ARG A 83 3.53 23.34 7.17
N LYS A 84 2.20 23.24 7.06
CA LYS A 84 1.26 24.37 7.29
C LYS A 84 1.40 24.94 8.70
N CYS A 85 1.42 24.11 9.74
CA CYS A 85 1.59 24.56 11.12
C CYS A 85 2.95 25.25 11.33
N TRP A 86 4.04 24.71 10.77
CA TRP A 86 5.34 25.36 10.89
C TRP A 86 5.44 26.67 10.14
N ASN A 87 4.88 26.76 8.93
CA ASN A 87 4.83 28.01 8.17
C ASN A 87 4.06 29.09 8.94
N ALA A 88 2.89 28.73 9.50
CA ALA A 88 2.11 29.64 10.35
C ALA A 88 2.89 30.09 11.61
N ALA A 89 3.66 29.19 12.23
CA ALA A 89 4.43 29.49 13.43
C ALA A 89 5.71 30.31 13.16
N SER A 90 6.36 30.18 11.99
CA SER A 90 7.55 30.98 11.65
C SER A 90 7.24 32.35 11.05
N GLY A 91 6.02 32.61 10.59
CA GLY A 91 5.72 33.81 9.78
C GLY A 91 6.41 33.86 8.41
N ASP A 92 7.29 32.89 8.12
CA ASP A 92 7.93 32.70 6.84
C ASP A 92 6.90 32.20 5.82
N VAL A 93 6.63 33.02 4.81
CA VAL A 93 6.08 32.57 3.52
C VAL A 93 7.22 31.87 2.78
N SER A 94 7.71 30.74 3.30
CA SER A 94 8.85 30.07 2.70
C SER A 94 8.44 29.36 1.41
N ALA A 95 9.05 29.88 0.34
CA ALA A 95 9.28 29.37 -1.00
C ALA A 95 8.97 27.89 -1.28
N SER A 96 8.26 27.72 -2.40
CA SER A 96 8.01 26.53 -3.22
C SER A 96 8.15 25.14 -2.58
N ASN A 97 7.05 24.41 -2.68
CA ASN A 97 6.84 22.99 -2.42
C ASN A 97 7.76 22.02 -3.23
N ASP A 98 8.94 22.45 -3.69
CA ASP A 98 9.73 21.75 -4.71
C ASP A 98 10.46 20.49 -4.24
N ALA A 99 10.37 20.13 -2.96
CA ALA A 99 10.64 18.76 -2.55
C ALA A 99 9.49 17.87 -3.05
N SER A 100 9.47 17.61 -4.36
CA SER A 100 8.58 16.67 -5.01
C SER A 100 8.67 15.35 -4.24
N PHE A 101 7.64 15.08 -3.44
CA PHE A 101 7.51 13.82 -2.76
C PHE A 101 7.40 12.78 -3.87
N ARG A 102 8.49 12.04 -4.12
CA ARG A 102 8.55 10.99 -5.15
C ARG A 102 8.29 9.65 -4.44
N PRO A 103 7.03 9.21 -4.32
CA PRO A 103 6.66 7.94 -3.68
C PRO A 103 7.05 6.73 -4.54
N GLY A 104 8.05 6.83 -5.43
CA GLY A 104 8.23 5.95 -6.59
C GLY A 104 8.10 4.47 -6.22
N ALA A 105 8.90 4.00 -5.26
CA ALA A 105 8.87 2.60 -4.84
C ALA A 105 7.54 2.16 -4.21
N MET A 106 6.97 2.97 -3.32
CA MET A 106 5.71 2.60 -2.63
C MET A 106 4.50 2.64 -3.55
N ALA A 107 4.46 3.60 -4.48
CA ALA A 107 3.41 3.67 -5.49
C ALA A 107 3.47 2.44 -6.42
N ILE A 108 4.67 2.02 -6.84
CA ILE A 108 4.86 0.80 -7.63
C ILE A 108 4.37 -0.43 -6.85
N ILE A 109 4.68 -0.54 -5.55
CA ILE A 109 4.22 -1.66 -4.72
C ILE A 109 2.69 -1.71 -4.61
N VAL A 110 2.04 -0.56 -4.41
CA VAL A 110 0.56 -0.50 -4.38
C VAL A 110 -0.04 -0.95 -5.69
N VAL A 111 0.50 -0.47 -6.81
CA VAL A 111 0.06 -0.89 -8.15
C VAL A 111 0.31 -2.40 -8.34
N GLY A 112 1.46 -2.91 -7.91
CA GLY A 112 1.80 -4.34 -7.97
C GLY A 112 0.84 -5.21 -7.15
N LEU A 113 0.49 -4.81 -5.93
CA LEU A 113 -0.49 -5.52 -5.09
C LEU A 113 -1.86 -5.59 -5.77
N HIS A 114 -2.32 -4.47 -6.33
CA HIS A 114 -3.58 -4.43 -7.06
C HIS A 114 -3.55 -5.26 -8.33
N LEU A 115 -2.48 -5.14 -9.14
CA LEU A 115 -2.34 -5.92 -10.37
C LEU A 115 -2.29 -7.42 -10.10
N LEU A 116 -1.50 -7.86 -9.11
CA LEU A 116 -1.47 -9.28 -8.74
C LEU A 116 -2.83 -9.76 -8.23
N GLY A 117 -3.49 -8.97 -7.39
CA GLY A 117 -4.81 -9.30 -6.86
C GLY A 117 -5.88 -9.38 -7.96
N THR A 118 -5.92 -8.43 -8.88
CA THR A 118 -6.88 -8.42 -10.00
C THR A 118 -6.60 -9.52 -11.01
N VAL A 119 -5.33 -9.82 -11.32
CA VAL A 119 -4.95 -10.94 -12.20
C VAL A 119 -5.44 -12.26 -11.62
N LEU A 120 -5.28 -12.50 -10.32
CA LEU A 120 -5.77 -13.73 -9.67
C LEU A 120 -7.31 -13.85 -9.75
N LEU A 121 -8.03 -12.74 -9.53
CA LEU A 121 -9.49 -12.73 -9.64
C LEU A 121 -9.97 -12.90 -11.08
N ALA A 122 -9.31 -12.26 -12.05
CA ALA A 122 -9.61 -12.40 -13.46
C ALA A 122 -9.32 -13.82 -13.96
N TRP A 123 -8.23 -14.42 -13.50
CA TRP A 123 -7.89 -15.82 -13.78
C TRP A 123 -8.96 -16.77 -13.25
N MET A 124 -9.36 -16.60 -11.99
CA MET A 124 -10.45 -17.36 -11.39
C MET A 124 -11.73 -17.23 -12.20
N PHE A 125 -12.13 -16.01 -12.55
CA PHE A 125 -13.32 -15.75 -13.34
C PHE A 125 -13.26 -16.42 -14.73
N GLY A 126 -12.10 -16.37 -15.39
CA GLY A 126 -11.86 -17.05 -16.66
C GLY A 126 -12.01 -18.57 -16.55
N GLN A 127 -11.46 -19.19 -15.51
CA GLN A 127 -11.63 -20.63 -15.28
C GLN A 127 -13.08 -21.03 -15.01
N THR A 128 -13.80 -20.26 -14.18
CA THR A 128 -15.22 -20.51 -13.91
C THR A 128 -16.07 -20.40 -15.18
N MET A 129 -15.81 -19.40 -16.02
CA MET A 129 -16.50 -19.22 -17.30
C MET A 129 -16.23 -20.34 -18.30
N LEU A 130 -15.00 -20.87 -18.34
CA LEU A 130 -14.66 -22.02 -19.18
C LEU A 130 -15.40 -23.28 -18.73
N GLN A 131 -15.43 -23.56 -17.43
CA GLN A 131 -16.19 -24.69 -16.87
C GLN A 131 -17.68 -24.61 -17.20
N TRP A 132 -18.27 -23.41 -17.18
CA TRP A 132 -19.67 -23.20 -17.52
C TRP A 132 -20.00 -23.46 -18.99
N ARG A 133 -19.04 -23.26 -19.90
CA ARG A 133 -19.23 -23.48 -21.35
C ARG A 133 -19.03 -24.93 -21.78
N SER A 134 -18.30 -25.71 -21.01
CA SER A 134 -18.14 -27.15 -21.21
C SER A 134 -18.58 -27.91 -19.95
N PRO A 135 -19.89 -27.93 -19.65
CA PRO A 135 -20.38 -28.86 -18.64
C PRO A 135 -20.16 -30.28 -19.19
N ALA A 136 -19.39 -31.08 -18.46
CA ALA A 136 -19.23 -32.50 -18.73
C ALA A 136 -20.57 -33.23 -18.62
#